data_AF-A0A8D8QLD0-F1
#
_entry.id   AF-A0A8D8QLD0-F1
#
_cell.length_a   1.000
_cell.length_b   1.000
_cell.length_c   1.000
_cell.angle_alpha   90.00
_cell.angle_beta   90.00
_cell.angle_gamma   90.00
#
_symmetry.space_group_name_H-M   'P 1'
#
loop_
_entity.id
_entity.type
_entity.pdbx_description
1 polymer ?
#
loop_
_entity_poly.entity_id
_entity_poly.type
_entity_poly.pdbx_seq_one_letter_code
_entity_poly.pdbx_strand_id
1 'polypeptide(L)'
;MAGDDKKSQNQNEGQAASKSRAGFGLNPLNLNSSNKADTWTNWKLQYEIYMTAQGLQTESEERKNAILLHTLGAEVLHIFKSFNVDIKLIKHEELLKKYEEYFLPTKNICMERHIFFSRKQKMEEGVDEFYTSLTNLSLSCEFGTLRESLVRDISHAPNWERGFVPHT
;
A
#
# COMPACT_ATOMS: atom_id res chain seq x y z
N MET A 1 -1.76 -80.23 -15.34
CA MET A 1 -2.60 -79.15 -15.91
C MET A 1 -3.19 -78.40 -14.72
N ALA A 2 -2.44 -77.47 -14.12
CA ALA A 2 -2.40 -76.03 -14.43
C ALA A 2 -3.83 -75.42 -14.37
N GLY A 3 -4.22 -74.53 -13.45
CA GLY A 3 -3.46 -73.65 -12.56
C GLY A 3 -3.77 -72.19 -12.92
N ASP A 4 -4.50 -71.54 -12.01
CA ASP A 4 -4.50 -70.09 -11.71
C ASP A 4 -5.33 -69.07 -12.51
N ASP A 5 -6.33 -68.56 -11.79
CA ASP A 5 -6.82 -67.17 -11.79
C ASP A 5 -5.69 -66.12 -11.79
N LYS A 6 -5.82 -65.05 -12.59
CA LYS A 6 -5.67 -63.65 -12.15
C LYS A 6 -5.81 -62.60 -13.26
N LYS A 7 -6.59 -61.57 -12.90
CA LYS A 7 -6.42 -60.13 -13.16
C LYS A 7 -6.29 -59.67 -14.62
N SER A 8 -7.41 -59.20 -15.18
CA SER A 8 -7.38 -58.04 -16.08
C SER A 8 -7.54 -56.77 -15.28
N GLN A 9 -6.47 -55.97 -15.26
CA GLN A 9 -6.36 -54.72 -14.54
C GLN A 9 -7.22 -53.62 -15.19
N ASN A 10 -7.92 -52.91 -14.32
CA ASN A 10 -8.62 -51.67 -14.57
C ASN A 10 -7.59 -50.58 -14.88
N GLN A 11 -7.52 -50.15 -16.15
CA GLN A 11 -6.87 -48.90 -16.55
C GLN A 11 -7.96 -47.88 -16.80
N ASN A 12 -8.19 -46.99 -15.83
CA ASN A 12 -8.41 -45.61 -16.21
C ASN A 12 -7.86 -44.71 -15.11
N GLU A 13 -6.86 -43.95 -15.53
CA GLU A 13 -6.01 -43.12 -14.72
C GLU A 13 -6.84 -42.03 -14.03
N GLY A 14 -6.53 -41.81 -12.76
CA GLY A 14 -7.08 -40.70 -12.01
C GLY A 14 -6.75 -39.39 -12.73
N GLN A 15 -7.76 -38.79 -13.34
CA GLN A 15 -7.79 -37.36 -13.62
C GLN A 15 -7.77 -36.63 -12.28
N ALA A 16 -6.58 -36.47 -11.70
CA ALA A 16 -6.32 -35.39 -10.78
C ALA A 16 -6.34 -34.10 -11.61
N ALA A 17 -7.55 -33.62 -11.88
CA ALA A 17 -7.77 -32.30 -12.46
C ALA A 17 -7.01 -31.29 -11.60
N SER A 18 -5.97 -30.73 -12.19
CA SER A 18 -5.15 -29.65 -11.67
C SER A 18 -6.08 -28.53 -11.23
N LYS A 19 -6.44 -28.49 -9.96
CA LYS A 19 -7.12 -27.34 -9.37
C LYS A 19 -6.16 -26.18 -9.53
N SER A 20 -6.47 -25.27 -10.46
CA SER A 20 -5.76 -24.01 -10.59
C SER A 20 -5.90 -23.32 -9.24
N ARG A 21 -4.82 -23.33 -8.46
CA ARG A 21 -4.74 -22.60 -7.22
C ARG A 21 -4.65 -21.15 -7.64
N ALA A 22 -5.75 -20.39 -7.50
CA ALA A 22 -5.70 -18.94 -7.64
C ALA A 22 -4.55 -18.47 -6.74
N GLY A 23 -3.49 -17.98 -7.38
CA GLY A 23 -2.20 -17.78 -6.74
C GLY A 23 -2.35 -16.81 -5.57
N PHE A 24 -1.71 -17.12 -4.44
CA PHE A 24 -1.36 -16.15 -3.41
C PHE A 24 -0.37 -15.15 -4.03
N GLY A 25 -0.84 -14.26 -4.90
CA GLY A 25 -0.05 -13.24 -5.57
C GLY A 25 -0.23 -11.91 -4.88
N LEU A 26 0.87 -11.25 -4.53
CA LEU A 26 0.84 -9.83 -4.19
C LEU A 26 0.51 -9.02 -5.44
N ASN A 27 -0.36 -8.04 -5.30
CA ASN A 27 -0.55 -7.07 -6.37
C ASN A 27 0.67 -6.14 -6.46
N PRO A 28 1.14 -5.81 -7.67
CA PRO A 28 2.23 -4.85 -7.84
C PRO A 28 1.91 -3.49 -7.21
N LEU A 29 2.95 -2.76 -6.81
CA LEU A 29 2.81 -1.44 -6.21
C LEU A 29 2.26 -0.45 -7.25
N ASN A 30 1.15 0.22 -6.92
CA ASN A 30 0.55 1.22 -7.80
C ASN A 30 1.27 2.57 -7.67
N LEU A 31 2.21 2.85 -8.57
CA LEU A 31 2.94 4.12 -8.59
C LEU A 31 2.11 5.33 -9.03
N ASN A 32 0.93 5.14 -9.62
CA ASN A 32 0.09 6.23 -10.13
C ASN A 32 -0.87 6.80 -9.07
N SER A 33 -0.83 6.30 -7.83
CA SER A 33 -1.68 6.83 -6.77
C SER A 33 -1.29 8.28 -6.41
N SER A 34 -2.30 9.04 -5.97
CA SER A 34 -2.14 10.39 -5.43
C SER A 34 -1.35 10.38 -4.12
N ASN A 35 -1.55 9.37 -3.27
CA ASN A 35 -0.82 9.18 -2.02
C ASN A 35 0.13 7.96 -2.10
N LYS A 36 1.36 8.23 -2.55
CA LYS A 36 2.41 7.21 -2.69
C LYS A 36 2.88 6.63 -1.35
N ALA A 37 2.85 7.43 -0.28
CA ALA A 37 3.23 7.03 1.06
C ALA A 37 2.27 5.99 1.65
N ASP A 38 0.96 6.26 1.59
CA ASP A 38 -0.06 5.31 2.06
C ASP A 38 -0.06 4.04 1.20
N THR A 39 0.13 4.19 -0.12
CA THR A 39 0.20 3.06 -1.04
C THR A 39 1.39 2.16 -0.72
N TRP A 40 2.55 2.74 -0.43
CA TRP A 40 3.73 1.99 0.03
C TRP A 40 3.48 1.30 1.37
N THR A 41 2.91 2.02 2.35
CA THR A 41 2.66 1.48 3.70
C THR A 41 1.73 0.26 3.65
N ASN A 42 0.62 0.36 2.91
CA ASN A 42 -0.32 -0.73 2.73
C ASN A 42 0.32 -1.91 1.99
N TRP A 43 1.10 -1.63 0.94
CA TRP A 43 1.78 -2.66 0.17
C TRP A 43 2.86 -3.38 0.98
N LYS A 44 3.66 -2.65 1.76
CA LYS A 44 4.70 -3.20 2.65
C LYS A 44 4.08 -4.16 3.67
N LEU A 45 2.95 -3.79 4.28
CA LEU A 45 2.21 -4.68 5.17
C LEU A 45 1.76 -5.98 4.47
N GLN A 46 1.22 -5.87 3.26
CA GLN A 46 0.85 -7.05 2.46
C GLN A 46 2.07 -7.92 2.15
N TYR A 47 3.20 -7.32 1.81
CA TYR A 47 4.47 -8.01 1.56
C TYR A 47 4.97 -8.79 2.78
N GLU A 48 4.96 -8.19 3.96
CA GLU A 48 5.37 -8.85 5.21
C GLU A 48 4.47 -10.04 5.55
N ILE A 49 3.15 -9.90 5.36
CA ILE A 49 2.18 -10.99 5.53
C ILE A 49 2.47 -12.11 4.53
N TYR A 50 2.74 -11.78 3.27
CA TYR A 50 3.08 -12.75 2.24
C TYR A 50 4.38 -13.52 2.56
N MET A 51 5.44 -12.82 2.94
CA MET A 51 6.72 -13.43 3.31
C MET A 51 6.56 -14.41 4.48
N THR A 52 5.72 -14.05 5.45
CA THR A 52 5.40 -14.89 6.61
C THR A 52 4.55 -16.10 6.21
N ALA A 53 3.47 -15.88 5.44
CA ALA A 53 2.56 -16.94 5.02
C ALA A 53 3.23 -17.99 4.13
N GLN A 54 4.23 -17.59 3.33
CA GLN A 54 5.00 -18.48 2.47
C GLN A 54 6.26 -19.05 3.14
N GLY A 55 6.57 -18.64 4.38
CA GLY A 55 7.77 -19.10 5.10
C GLY A 55 9.08 -18.64 4.47
N LEU A 56 9.09 -17.52 3.73
CA LEU A 56 10.24 -17.02 2.99
C LEU A 56 11.22 -16.19 3.85
N GLN A 57 10.95 -16.08 5.15
CA GLN A 57 11.76 -15.31 6.10
C GLN A 57 13.16 -15.90 6.33
N THR A 58 13.33 -17.22 6.15
CA THR A 58 14.60 -17.93 6.34
C THR A 58 15.44 -18.05 5.07
N GLU A 59 14.96 -17.52 3.95
CA GLU A 59 15.65 -17.57 2.66
C GLU A 59 16.89 -16.66 2.61
N SER A 60 17.74 -16.87 1.61
CA SER A 60 18.92 -16.02 1.38
C SER A 60 18.51 -14.58 1.07
N GLU A 61 19.37 -13.63 1.44
CA GLU A 61 19.16 -12.20 1.17
C GLU A 61 18.95 -11.92 -0.33
N GLU A 62 19.74 -12.55 -1.21
CA GLU A 62 19.59 -12.47 -2.66
C GLU A 62 18.19 -12.92 -3.11
N ARG A 63 17.69 -14.04 -2.57
CA ARG A 63 16.36 -14.55 -2.92
C ARG A 63 15.25 -13.63 -2.41
N LYS A 64 15.36 -13.12 -1.18
CA LYS A 64 14.41 -12.13 -0.63
C LYS A 64 14.38 -10.86 -1.47
N ASN A 65 15.52 -10.35 -1.90
CA ASN A 65 15.63 -9.17 -2.76
C ASN A 65 15.03 -9.42 -4.15
N ALA A 66 15.28 -10.60 -4.74
CA ALA A 66 14.66 -10.98 -6.01
C ALA A 66 13.13 -11.07 -5.90
N ILE A 67 12.62 -11.66 -4.82
CA ILE A 67 11.18 -11.73 -4.55
C ILE A 67 10.61 -10.32 -4.38
N LEU A 68 11.26 -9.45 -3.61
CA LEU A 68 10.85 -8.06 -3.41
C LEU A 68 10.71 -7.31 -4.73
N LEU A 69 11.74 -7.34 -5.58
CA LEU A 69 11.72 -6.66 -6.87
C LEU A 69 10.68 -7.24 -7.83
N HIS A 70 10.48 -8.56 -7.78
CA HIS A 70 9.45 -9.23 -8.58
C HIS A 70 8.04 -8.82 -8.16
N THR A 71 7.77 -8.76 -6.84
CA THR A 71 6.44 -8.43 -6.30
C THR A 71 6.12 -6.94 -6.42
N LEU A 72 7.13 -6.06 -6.40
CA LEU A 72 6.97 -4.62 -6.63
C LEU A 72 6.50 -4.30 -8.05
N GLY A 73 6.96 -5.09 -9.03
CA GLY A 73 6.62 -4.94 -10.44
C GLY A 73 7.64 -4.12 -11.23
N ALA A 74 7.54 -4.22 -12.57
CA ALA A 74 8.52 -3.66 -13.50
C ALA A 74 8.69 -2.14 -13.38
N GLU A 75 7.60 -1.44 -13.07
CA GLU A 75 7.61 0.01 -12.90
C GLU A 75 8.54 0.45 -11.77
N VAL A 76 8.77 -0.36 -10.74
CA VAL A 76 9.61 0.04 -9.60
C VAL A 76 11.12 -0.18 -9.86
N LEU A 77 11.47 -0.86 -10.96
CA LEU A 77 12.87 -1.15 -11.31
C LEU A 77 13.66 0.09 -11.72
N HIS A 78 13.03 1.14 -12.24
CA HIS A 78 13.74 2.40 -12.52
C HIS A 78 14.20 3.07 -11.22
N ILE A 79 13.40 2.95 -10.15
CA ILE A 79 13.72 3.44 -8.81
C ILE A 79 14.89 2.63 -8.25
N PHE A 80 14.86 1.31 -8.38
CA PHE A 80 15.98 0.45 -7.98
C PHE A 80 17.32 0.90 -8.60
N LYS A 81 17.31 1.18 -9.90
CA LYS A 81 18.51 1.66 -10.62
C LYS A 81 19.05 2.97 -10.04
N SER A 82 18.18 3.84 -9.51
CA SER A 82 18.60 5.10 -8.87
C SER A 82 19.35 4.90 -7.54
N PHE A 83 19.15 3.76 -6.87
CA PHE A 83 19.80 3.46 -5.59
C PHE A 83 21.28 3.10 -5.75
N ASN A 84 21.71 2.72 -6.96
CA ASN A 84 23.09 2.36 -7.29
C ASN A 84 23.69 1.28 -6.36
N VAL A 85 22.89 0.24 -6.08
CA VAL A 85 23.22 -0.90 -5.21
C VAL A 85 23.16 -2.22 -5.98
N ASP A 86 23.89 -3.23 -5.51
CA ASP A 86 23.84 -4.59 -6.03
C ASP A 86 22.84 -5.45 -5.25
N ILE A 87 21.90 -6.08 -5.95
CA ILE A 87 20.86 -6.99 -5.43
C ILE A 87 21.47 -8.12 -4.59
N LYS A 88 22.68 -8.57 -4.94
CA LYS A 88 23.35 -9.72 -4.29
C LYS A 88 24.08 -9.34 -3.01
N LEU A 89 24.48 -8.07 -2.88
CA LEU A 89 25.31 -7.59 -1.78
C LEU A 89 24.50 -6.85 -0.71
N ILE A 90 23.40 -6.21 -1.10
CA ILE A 90 22.55 -5.46 -0.17
C ILE A 90 21.73 -6.39 0.73
N LYS A 91 21.66 -6.08 2.02
CA LYS A 91 20.74 -6.75 2.94
C LYS A 91 19.31 -6.41 2.60
N HIS A 92 18.40 -7.37 2.77
CA HIS A 92 16.98 -7.22 2.46
C HIS A 92 16.33 -6.06 3.21
N GLU A 93 16.61 -5.94 4.50
CA GLU A 93 16.12 -4.82 5.33
C GLU A 93 16.64 -3.47 4.85
N GLU A 94 17.90 -3.39 4.40
CA GLU A 94 18.48 -2.17 3.88
C GLU A 94 17.85 -1.75 2.55
N LEU A 95 17.56 -2.72 1.68
CA LEU A 95 16.85 -2.48 0.43
C LEU A 95 15.41 -2.01 0.68
N LEU A 96 14.70 -2.65 1.62
CA LEU A 96 13.37 -2.19 2.06
C LEU A 96 13.41 -0.76 2.59
N LYS A 97 14.43 -0.43 3.39
CA LYS A 97 14.61 0.92 3.93
C LYS A 97 14.82 1.96 2.81
N LYS A 98 15.61 1.65 1.79
CA LYS A 98 15.80 2.55 0.63
C LYS A 98 14.49 2.83 -0.11
N TYR A 99 13.65 1.81 -0.28
CA TYR A 99 12.32 2.01 -0.87
C TYR A 99 11.39 2.81 0.04
N GLU A 100 11.43 2.53 1.33
CA GLU A 100 10.73 3.32 2.34
C GLU A 100 11.14 4.78 2.29
N GLU A 101 12.43 5.11 2.28
CA GLU A 101 12.94 6.48 2.10
C GLU A 101 12.52 7.11 0.77
N TYR A 102 12.42 6.33 -0.31
CA TYR A 102 12.00 6.81 -1.63
C TYR A 102 10.50 7.09 -1.72
N PHE A 103 9.66 6.23 -1.15
CA PHE A 103 8.19 6.35 -1.20
C PHE A 103 7.59 7.14 -0.05
N LEU A 104 8.35 7.28 1.04
CA LEU A 104 8.07 8.18 2.15
C LEU A 104 9.07 9.35 2.15
N PRO A 105 9.25 10.12 1.04
CA PRO A 105 9.93 11.38 1.16
C PRO A 105 9.04 12.23 2.05
N THR A 106 9.51 12.48 3.28
CA THR A 106 8.94 13.33 4.34
C THR A 106 7.54 13.78 4.00
N LYS A 107 6.52 13.06 4.48
CA LYS A 107 5.11 13.46 4.56
C LYS A 107 5.03 14.95 4.26
N ASN A 108 4.61 15.34 3.05
CA ASN A 108 4.82 16.70 2.60
C ASN A 108 3.90 17.60 3.41
N ILE A 109 4.40 18.05 4.56
CA ILE A 109 3.63 18.78 5.56
C ILE A 109 3.05 20.03 4.91
N CYS A 110 3.77 20.64 3.97
CA CYS A 110 3.26 21.76 3.19
C CYS A 110 2.01 21.38 2.37
N MET A 111 2.04 20.25 1.67
CA MET A 111 0.88 19.75 0.92
C MET A 111 -0.28 19.34 1.83
N GLU A 112 -0.02 18.58 2.89
CA GLU A 112 -1.05 18.17 3.85
C GLU A 112 -1.73 19.39 4.50
N ARG A 113 -0.93 20.37 4.95
CA ARG A 113 -1.44 21.63 5.47
C ARG A 113 -2.20 22.41 4.41
N HIS A 114 -1.72 22.42 3.16
CA HIS A 114 -2.43 23.07 2.06
C HIS A 114 -3.81 22.45 1.82
N ILE A 115 -3.91 21.11 1.80
CA ILE A 115 -5.19 20.40 1.66
C ILE A 115 -6.12 20.75 2.83
N PHE A 116 -5.60 20.74 4.06
CA PHE A 116 -6.35 21.12 5.25
C PHE A 116 -6.87 22.56 5.20
N PHE A 117 -6.01 23.54 4.90
CA PHE A 117 -6.41 24.96 4.82
C PHE A 117 -7.29 25.28 3.61
N SER A 118 -7.25 24.45 2.56
CA SER A 118 -8.09 24.62 1.37
C SER A 118 -9.43 23.89 1.47
N ARG A 119 -9.65 23.11 2.55
CA ARG A 119 -10.87 22.32 2.73
C ARG A 119 -12.05 23.23 3.06
N LYS A 120 -13.03 23.25 2.16
CA LYS A 120 -14.29 24.01 2.30
C LYS A 120 -15.47 23.06 2.48
N GLN A 121 -16.43 23.41 3.33
CA GLN A 121 -17.65 22.62 3.53
C GLN A 121 -18.41 22.50 2.21
N LYS A 122 -18.85 21.28 1.86
CA LYS A 122 -19.66 21.08 0.65
C LYS A 122 -21.10 21.54 0.89
N MET A 123 -21.82 21.88 -0.19
CA MET A 123 -23.19 22.39 -0.11
C MET A 123 -24.16 21.45 0.63
N GLU A 124 -23.95 20.12 0.52
CA GLU A 124 -24.78 19.09 1.14
C GLU A 124 -24.14 18.45 2.38
N GLU A 125 -22.95 18.90 2.79
CA GLU A 125 -22.22 18.31 3.91
C GLU A 125 -22.67 18.95 5.23
N GLY A 126 -23.07 18.11 6.20
CA GLY A 126 -23.40 18.56 7.54
C GLY A 126 -22.19 19.13 8.29
N VAL A 127 -22.42 20.00 9.27
CA VAL A 127 -21.33 20.62 10.05
C VAL A 127 -20.48 19.56 10.77
N ASP A 128 -21.11 18.52 11.33
CA ASP A 128 -20.41 17.44 12.02
C ASP A 128 -19.58 16.57 11.07
N GLU A 129 -20.08 16.33 9.86
CA GLU A 129 -19.37 15.60 8.81
C GLU A 129 -18.16 16.41 8.31
N PHE A 130 -18.32 17.72 8.16
CA PHE A 130 -17.24 18.63 7.82
C PHE A 130 -16.16 18.68 8.91
N TYR A 131 -16.58 18.80 10.17
CA TYR A 131 -15.67 18.78 11.32
C TYR A 131 -14.89 17.46 11.40
N THR A 132 -15.56 16.33 11.16
CA THR A 132 -14.92 15.01 11.12
C THR A 132 -13.90 14.92 10.00
N SER A 133 -14.25 15.38 8.79
CA SER A 133 -13.34 15.43 7.64
C SER A 133 -12.11 16.29 7.92
N LEU A 134 -12.28 17.49 8.49
CA LEU A 134 -11.18 18.38 8.89
C LEU A 134 -10.30 17.73 9.96
N THR A 135 -10.91 17.09 10.95
CA THR A 135 -10.20 16.38 12.02
C THR A 135 -9.31 15.28 11.44
N ASN A 136 -9.80 14.53 10.45
CA ASN A 136 -9.03 13.50 9.77
C ASN A 136 -7.86 14.09 8.97
N LEU A 137 -8.08 15.16 8.20
CA LEU A 137 -7.01 15.85 7.48
C LEU A 137 -5.93 16.42 8.41
N SER A 138 -6.31 16.89 9.60
CA SER A 138 -5.36 17.46 10.56
C SER A 138 -4.39 16.42 11.17
N LEU A 139 -4.70 15.12 11.11
CA LEU A 139 -3.81 14.03 11.58
C LEU A 139 -2.47 14.05 10.84
N SER A 140 -2.48 14.40 9.56
CA SER A 140 -1.30 14.41 8.72
C SER A 140 -0.51 15.73 8.77
N CYS A 141 -1.04 16.79 9.38
CA CYS A 141 -0.51 18.15 9.24
C CYS A 141 0.59 18.55 10.24
N GLU A 142 0.89 17.72 11.25
CA GLU A 142 1.90 18.02 12.29
C GLU A 142 1.71 19.39 12.95
N PHE A 143 0.47 19.73 13.32
CA PHE A 143 0.16 20.99 14.00
C PHE A 143 0.53 20.98 15.49
N GLY A 144 0.87 19.82 16.06
CA GLY A 144 1.17 19.68 17.48
C GLY A 144 0.00 20.17 18.34
N THR A 145 0.29 21.04 19.30
CA THR A 145 -0.70 21.59 20.24
C THR A 145 -1.75 22.49 19.59
N LEU A 146 -1.50 23.01 18.37
CA LEU A 146 -2.44 23.88 17.66
C LEU A 146 -3.53 23.13 16.91
N ARG A 147 -3.48 21.80 16.88
CA ARG A 147 -4.35 20.99 16.03
C ARG A 147 -5.83 21.26 16.31
N GLU A 148 -6.25 21.22 17.57
CA GLU A 148 -7.66 21.37 17.94
C GLU A 148 -8.19 22.79 17.72
N SER A 149 -7.37 23.81 17.96
CA SER A 149 -7.76 25.20 17.71
C SER A 149 -7.93 25.46 16.21
N LEU A 150 -6.99 24.99 15.38
CA LEU A 150 -7.07 25.17 13.92
C LEU A 150 -8.27 24.45 13.30
N VAL A 151 -8.58 23.23 13.74
CA VAL A 151 -9.78 22.50 13.28
C VAL A 151 -11.05 23.28 13.63
N ARG A 152 -11.14 23.81 14.86
CA ARG A 152 -12.28 24.61 15.33
C ARG A 152 -12.41 25.93 14.56
N ASP A 153 -11.33 26.66 14.37
CA ASP A 153 -11.38 27.97 13.71
C ASP A 153 -11.86 27.84 12.26
N ILE A 154 -11.37 26.82 11.54
CA ILE A 154 -11.80 26.55 10.17
C ILE A 154 -13.23 26.02 10.12
N SER A 155 -13.65 25.17 11.07
CA SER A 155 -15.02 24.64 11.08
C SER A 155 -16.08 25.71 11.34
N HIS A 156 -15.72 26.81 12.01
CA HIS A 156 -16.62 27.93 12.34
C HIS A 156 -16.39 29.17 11.46
N ALA A 157 -15.49 29.11 10.47
CA ALA A 157 -15.18 30.23 9.60
C ALA A 157 -16.41 30.74 8.84
N PRO A 158 -16.56 32.06 8.59
CA PRO A 158 -17.72 32.62 7.88
C PRO A 158 -17.95 32.01 6.49
N ASN A 159 -19.21 31.99 6.04
CA ASN A 159 -19.63 31.33 4.78
C ASN A 159 -18.91 31.85 3.52
N TRP A 160 -18.50 33.12 3.50
CA TRP A 160 -17.80 33.73 2.36
C TRP A 160 -16.35 33.24 2.23
N GLU A 161 -15.69 32.87 3.32
CA GLU A 161 -14.37 32.21 3.30
C GLU A 161 -14.50 30.72 2.88
N ARG A 162 -15.65 30.10 3.19
CA ARG A 162 -16.01 28.73 2.79
C ARG A 162 -16.45 28.59 1.32
N GLY A 163 -16.37 29.66 0.51
CA GLY A 163 -16.71 29.63 -0.92
C GLY A 163 -18.22 29.66 -1.22
N PHE A 164 -19.04 30.02 -0.23
CA PHE A 164 -20.47 30.25 -0.43
C PHE A 164 -20.66 31.73 -0.78
N VAL A 165 -20.83 32.03 -2.06
CA VAL A 165 -21.22 33.38 -2.50
C VAL A 165 -22.74 33.48 -2.32
N PRO A 166 -23.26 34.39 -1.48
CA PRO A 166 -24.70 34.55 -1.36
C PRO A 166 -25.24 35.00 -2.73
N HIS A 167 -26.09 34.19 -3.35
CA HIS A 167 -26.92 34.65 -4.46
C HIS A 167 -27.99 35.56 -3.86
N THR A 168 -27.77 36.87 -4.01
CA THR A 168 -28.77 37.91 -3.77
C THR A 168 -29.90 37.81 -4.78
#